data_AF-A0A0D6M4N1-F1
#
_entry.id   AF-A0A0D6M4N1-F1
#
_cell.length_a   1.000
_cell.length_b   1.000
_cell.length_c   1.000
_cell.angle_alpha   90.00
_cell.angle_beta   90.00
_cell.angle_gamma   90.00
#
_symmetry.space_group_name_H-M   'P 1'
#
loop_
_entity.id
_entity.type
_entity.pdbx_description
1 polymer ?
#
loop_
_entity_poly.entity_id
_entity_poly.type
_entity_poly.pdbx_seq_one_letter_code
_entity_poly.pdbx_strand_id
1 'polypeptide(L)'
;MHWMQKVPVFKGIILITRAPRKAWELTRDNVSLEEKIGEGVYGEVWKGRLKTRIHGKVATITVAVKIMKVNASTQAQLEMLRKEARLLRVYNHRFFNLTTDVTNRICRI
;
A
#
# COMPACT_ATOMS: atom_id res chain seq x y z
N MET A 1 -25.26 -14.01 8.16
CA MET A 1 -24.32 -12.89 7.88
C MET A 1 -24.76 -11.67 8.68
N HIS A 2 -23.96 -11.26 9.65
CA HIS A 2 -24.33 -10.29 10.69
C HIS A 2 -24.73 -8.87 10.17
N TRP A 3 -24.25 -8.47 8.99
CA TRP A 3 -24.53 -7.15 8.38
C TRP A 3 -25.96 -7.02 7.80
N MET A 4 -26.54 -8.10 7.28
CA MET A 4 -27.90 -8.09 6.70
C MET A 4 -28.98 -8.06 7.79
N GLN A 5 -28.66 -8.58 8.97
CA GLN A 5 -29.60 -8.78 10.07
C GLN A 5 -29.52 -7.65 11.12
N LYS A 6 -28.68 -6.62 10.89
CA LYS A 6 -28.41 -5.53 11.85
C LYS A 6 -28.11 -6.01 13.27
N VAL A 7 -27.56 -7.21 13.40
CA VAL A 7 -27.15 -7.74 14.69
C VAL A 7 -26.01 -6.84 15.21
N PRO A 8 -25.95 -6.52 16.51
CA PRO A 8 -24.86 -5.73 17.08
C PRO A 8 -23.60 -6.57 17.30
N VAL A 9 -22.45 -6.10 16.81
CA VAL A 9 -21.18 -6.86 16.87
C VAL A 9 -20.62 -6.76 18.28
N PHE A 10 -20.82 -5.61 18.93
CA PHE A 10 -20.32 -5.31 20.26
C PHE A 10 -21.04 -4.08 20.83
N LYS A 11 -21.54 -4.16 22.08
CA LYS A 11 -22.14 -3.01 22.82
C LYS A 11 -23.07 -2.12 21.98
N GLY A 12 -23.96 -2.71 21.18
CA GLY A 12 -24.91 -1.97 20.35
C GLY A 12 -24.33 -1.38 19.05
N ILE A 13 -23.07 -1.64 18.72
CA ILE A 13 -22.45 -1.22 17.45
C ILE A 13 -22.93 -2.13 16.32
N ILE A 14 -23.60 -1.56 15.33
CA ILE A 14 -24.12 -2.26 14.15
C ILE A 14 -23.27 -1.91 12.93
N LEU A 15 -22.89 -2.92 12.14
CA LEU A 15 -22.18 -2.71 10.88
C LEU A 15 -23.16 -2.20 9.81
N ILE A 16 -22.89 -1.02 9.27
CA ILE A 16 -23.75 -0.40 8.23
C ILE A 16 -23.28 -0.84 6.84
N THR A 17 -22.02 -0.59 6.50
CA THR A 17 -21.46 -0.86 5.16
C THR A 17 -20.06 -1.43 5.27
N ARG A 18 -19.74 -2.39 4.41
CA ARG A 18 -18.37 -2.89 4.26
C ARG A 18 -17.50 -1.80 3.62
N ALA A 19 -16.33 -1.53 4.19
CA ALA A 19 -15.30 -0.73 3.51
C ALA A 19 -14.59 -1.60 2.45
N PRO A 20 -14.76 -1.35 1.13
CA PRO A 20 -14.07 -2.11 0.11
C PRO A 20 -12.57 -1.75 0.07
N ARG A 21 -11.75 -2.71 -0.37
CA ARG A 21 -10.34 -2.44 -0.69
C ARG A 21 -10.26 -1.41 -1.79
N LYS A 22 -9.29 -0.52 -1.68
CA LYS A 22 -9.09 0.54 -2.67
C LYS A 22 -8.22 0.02 -3.81
N ALA A 23 -8.37 0.56 -5.02
CA ALA A 23 -7.69 0.06 -6.22
C ALA A 23 -6.14 0.10 -6.13
N TRP A 24 -5.61 1.00 -5.30
CA TRP A 24 -4.18 1.14 -5.02
C TRP A 24 -3.65 0.17 -3.96
N GLU A 25 -4.51 -0.51 -3.21
CA GLU A 25 -4.07 -1.46 -2.18
C GLU A 25 -3.66 -2.79 -2.83
N LEU A 26 -2.35 -3.00 -2.93
CA LEU A 26 -1.72 -4.22 -3.40
C LEU A 26 -1.70 -5.30 -2.30
N THR A 27 -1.76 -6.56 -2.73
CA THR A 27 -1.55 -7.73 -1.86
C THR A 27 -0.07 -8.09 -1.85
N ARG A 28 0.45 -8.59 -0.71
CA ARG A 28 1.85 -9.00 -0.56
C ARG A 28 2.30 -10.00 -1.63
N ASP A 29 1.44 -10.95 -1.99
CA ASP A 29 1.74 -11.98 -3.00
C ASP A 29 1.98 -11.44 -4.41
N ASN A 30 1.55 -10.19 -4.68
CA ASN A 30 1.76 -9.55 -5.97
C ASN A 30 3.11 -8.84 -6.06
N VAL A 31 3.86 -8.71 -4.97
CA VAL A 31 5.15 -7.99 -4.94
C VAL A 31 6.26 -8.93 -4.52
N SER A 32 7.31 -9.03 -5.34
CA SER A 32 8.57 -9.68 -4.98
C SER A 32 9.67 -8.63 -4.81
N LEU A 33 10.45 -8.76 -3.75
CA LEU A 33 11.66 -7.96 -3.52
C LEU A 33 12.85 -8.66 -4.19
N GLU A 34 13.70 -7.91 -4.87
CA GLU A 34 14.89 -8.43 -5.55
C GLU A 34 16.17 -7.93 -4.85
N GLU A 35 16.54 -6.67 -5.04
CA GLU A 35 17.81 -6.09 -4.56
C GLU A 35 17.58 -4.76 -3.85
N LYS A 36 18.40 -4.44 -2.84
CA LYS A 36 18.40 -3.11 -2.21
C LYS A 36 19.07 -2.13 -3.16
N ILE A 37 18.34 -1.10 -3.58
CA ILE A 37 18.82 -0.06 -4.51
C ILE A 37 19.15 1.26 -3.82
N GLY A 38 18.77 1.43 -2.56
CA GLY A 38 19.11 2.63 -1.80
C GLY A 38 18.58 2.64 -0.38
N GLU A 39 18.90 3.71 0.33
CA GLU A 39 18.43 3.99 1.67
C GLU A 39 18.13 5.48 1.78
N GLY A 40 16.93 5.81 2.24
CA GLY A 40 16.48 7.18 2.46
C GLY A 40 16.15 7.43 3.92
N VAL A 41 15.76 8.68 4.23
CA VAL A 41 15.40 9.12 5.60
C VAL A 41 14.31 8.26 6.24
N TYR A 42 13.46 7.65 5.43
CA TYR A 42 12.34 6.84 5.87
C TYR A 42 12.63 5.33 5.81
N GLY A 43 13.83 4.91 5.41
CA GLY A 43 14.19 3.49 5.34
C GLY A 43 14.66 3.06 3.96
N GLU A 44 14.64 1.76 3.73
CA GLU A 44 15.29 1.14 2.58
C GLU A 44 14.42 1.21 1.34
N VAL A 45 15.07 1.36 0.18
CA VAL A 45 14.44 1.25 -1.12
C VAL A 45 15.00 0.02 -1.82
N TRP A 46 14.09 -0.86 -2.23
CA TRP A 46 14.37 -2.10 -2.89
C TRP A 46 13.81 -2.08 -4.31
N LYS A 47 14.52 -2.67 -5.26
CA LYS A 47 13.93 -3.03 -6.55
C LYS A 47 13.08 -4.28 -6.34
N GLY A 48 11.93 -4.30 -7.00
CA GLY A 48 11.03 -5.43 -6.95
C GLY A 48 10.26 -5.62 -8.24
N ARG A 49 9.48 -6.70 -8.29
CA ARG A 49 8.54 -6.98 -9.37
C ARG A 49 7.12 -6.95 -8.84
N LEU A 50 6.26 -6.21 -9.54
CA LEU A 50 4.84 -6.15 -9.26
C LEU A 50 4.06 -6.92 -10.34
N LYS A 51 3.35 -7.96 -9.93
CA LYS A 51 2.34 -8.64 -10.75
C LYS A 51 1.07 -7.78 -10.77
N THR A 52 0.70 -7.30 -11.95
CA THR A 52 -0.47 -6.46 -12.17
C THR A 52 -1.24 -6.93 -13.38
N ARG A 53 -2.55 -6.67 -13.41
CA ARG A 53 -3.36 -6.92 -14.60
C ARG A 53 -3.41 -5.66 -15.46
N ILE A 54 -2.95 -5.73 -16.70
CA ILE A 54 -3.01 -4.64 -17.69
C ILE A 54 -3.82 -5.17 -18.88
N HIS A 55 -4.93 -4.51 -19.22
CA HIS A 55 -5.85 -4.93 -20.30
C HIS A 55 -6.26 -6.41 -20.22
N GLY A 56 -6.56 -6.90 -19.00
CA GLY A 56 -6.97 -8.28 -18.77
C GLY A 56 -5.84 -9.32 -18.72
N LYS A 57 -4.62 -8.96 -19.12
CA LYS A 57 -3.44 -9.84 -19.07
C LYS A 57 -2.62 -9.61 -17.81
N VAL A 58 -2.08 -10.68 -17.24
CA VAL A 58 -1.13 -10.59 -16.13
C VAL A 58 0.21 -10.14 -16.70
N ALA A 59 0.69 -8.99 -16.23
CA ALA A 59 1.97 -8.41 -16.56
C ALA A 59 2.79 -8.22 -15.29
N THR A 60 4.11 -8.33 -15.44
CA THR A 60 5.05 -8.11 -14.35
C THR A 60 5.85 -6.86 -14.68
N ILE A 61 5.81 -5.86 -13.81
CA ILE A 61 6.53 -4.59 -13.98
C ILE A 61 7.60 -4.45 -12.91
N THR A 62 8.74 -3.87 -13.27
CA THR A 62 9.78 -3.50 -12.31
C THR A 62 9.33 -2.27 -11.53
N VAL A 63 9.48 -2.29 -10.21
CA VAL A 63 9.06 -1.21 -9.31
C VAL A 63 10.14 -0.93 -8.28
N ALA A 64 10.15 0.30 -7.76
CA ALA A 64 10.84 0.61 -6.51
C ALA A 64 9.89 0.38 -5.34
N VAL A 65 10.41 -0.21 -4.28
CA VAL A 65 9.67 -0.69 -3.10
C VAL A 65 10.30 -0.05 -1.86
N LYS A 66 9.59 0.90 -1.25
CA LYS A 66 10.06 1.61 -0.05
C LYS A 66 9.58 0.85 1.18
N ILE A 67 10.52 0.45 2.03
CA ILE A 67 10.28 -0.40 3.20
C ILE A 67 10.71 0.36 4.46
N MET A 68 9.76 0.49 5.40
CA MET A 68 10.03 1.05 6.73
C MET A 68 9.94 -0.05 7.80
N LYS A 69 10.94 -0.14 8.66
CA LYS A 69 10.85 -0.97 9.87
C LYS A 69 10.07 -0.20 10.94
N VAL A 70 8.84 -0.64 11.22
CA VAL A 70 7.97 0.01 12.20
C VAL A 70 8.29 -0.48 13.62
N ASN A 71 8.58 0.47 14.50
CA ASN A 71 8.76 0.30 15.94
C ASN A 71 8.09 1.51 16.67
N ALA A 72 8.08 1.52 17.99
CA ALA A 72 7.45 2.59 18.77
C ALA A 72 8.01 4.00 18.45
N SER A 73 9.32 4.11 18.15
CA SER A 73 9.96 5.39 17.85
C SER A 73 9.75 5.90 16.42
N THR A 74 9.30 5.04 15.50
CA THR A 74 9.13 5.39 14.07
C THR A 74 7.68 5.67 13.66
N GLN A 75 6.73 5.69 14.61
CA GLN A 75 5.32 5.99 14.30
C GLN A 75 5.12 7.34 13.61
N ALA A 76 5.85 8.37 14.03
CA ALA A 76 5.79 9.69 13.40
C ALA A 76 6.29 9.66 11.94
N GLN A 77 7.38 8.93 11.68
CA GLN A 77 7.94 8.75 10.33
C GLN A 77 6.99 7.95 9.44
N LEU A 78 6.31 6.94 9.99
CA LEU A 78 5.26 6.20 9.28
C LEU A 78 4.10 7.11 8.86
N GLU A 79 3.71 8.07 9.69
CA GLU A 79 2.67 9.03 9.31
C GLU A 79 3.13 9.96 8.18
N MET A 80 4.39 10.43 8.22
CA MET A 80 4.98 11.22 7.14
C MET A 80 5.04 10.44 5.82
N LEU A 81 5.45 9.17 5.89
CA LEU A 81 5.45 8.26 4.74
C LEU A 81 4.04 8.11 4.13
N ARG A 82 3.02 7.94 4.97
CA ARG A 82 1.62 7.87 4.51
C ARG A 82 1.16 9.18 3.87
N LYS A 83 1.61 10.32 4.39
CA LYS A 83 1.34 11.64 3.80
C LYS A 83 2.01 11.77 2.43
N GLU A 84 3.27 11.38 2.31
CA GLU A 84 4.01 11.31 1.04
C GLU A 84 3.24 10.46 0.02
N ALA A 85 2.92 9.21 0.37
CA ALA A 85 2.16 8.33 -0.52
C ALA A 85 0.80 8.92 -0.93
N ARG A 86 0.09 9.61 -0.01
CA ARG A 86 -1.17 10.29 -0.33
C ARG A 86 -0.98 11.44 -1.31
N LEU A 87 0.07 12.23 -1.17
CA LEU A 87 0.41 13.31 -2.09
C LEU A 87 0.71 12.76 -3.49
N LEU A 88 1.54 11.72 -3.57
CA LEU A 88 1.93 11.12 -4.85
C LEU A 88 0.75 10.56 -5.64
N ARG A 89 -0.35 10.18 -4.97
CA ARG A 89 -1.59 9.72 -5.61
C ARG A 89 -2.37 10.84 -6.31
N VAL A 90 -2.12 12.10 -5.95
CA VAL A 90 -2.73 13.28 -6.58
C VAL A 90 -1.89 13.74 -7.78
N TYR A 91 -0.58 13.52 -7.75
CA TYR A 91 0.33 13.92 -8.82
C TYR A 91 0.24 12.95 -10.01
N ASN A 92 -0.50 13.31 -11.05
CA ASN A 92 -0.50 12.60 -12.33
C ASN A 92 0.48 13.24 -13.31
N HIS A 93 1.78 13.10 -13.06
CA HIS A 93 2.83 13.63 -13.93
C HIS A 93 3.70 12.50 -14.51
N ARG A 94 4.04 12.60 -15.80
CA ARG A 94 4.70 11.55 -16.62
C ARG A 94 5.99 10.97 -16.00
N PHE A 95 6.63 11.69 -15.08
CA PHE A 95 7.89 11.31 -14.43
C PHE A 95 7.76 10.70 -13.03
N PHE A 96 6.58 10.72 -12.40
CA PHE A 96 6.41 10.29 -11.00
C PHE A 96 5.77 8.91 -10.86
N ASN A 97 6.02 8.02 -11.82
CA ASN A 97 5.36 6.73 -11.90
C ASN A 97 6.15 5.66 -11.13
N LEU A 98 5.49 5.05 -10.13
CA LEU A 98 5.79 3.73 -9.53
C LEU A 98 6.80 3.70 -8.36
N THR A 99 6.42 4.26 -7.22
CA THR A 99 6.92 3.78 -5.92
C THR A 99 5.82 2.99 -5.21
N THR A 100 6.16 1.80 -4.71
CA THR A 100 5.25 1.01 -3.87
C THR A 100 5.66 1.14 -2.41
N ASP A 101 4.75 1.60 -1.56
CA ASP A 101 4.98 1.75 -0.13
C ASP A 101 4.57 0.47 0.60
N VAL A 102 5.49 -0.16 1.33
CA VAL A 102 5.24 -1.45 2.02
C VAL A 102 5.15 -1.22 3.51
N THR A 103 4.06 -0.61 3.97
CA THR A 103 3.71 -0.58 5.39
C THR A 103 2.30 -1.12 5.63
N ASN A 104 2.21 -2.43 5.86
CA ASN A 104 1.02 -3.24 6.20
C ASN A 104 -0.23 -3.16 5.30
N ARG A 105 -0.24 -2.26 4.31
CA ARG A 105 -1.09 -2.28 3.12
C ARG A 105 -0.22 -1.76 1.99
N ILE A 106 0.25 -2.65 1.13
CA ILE A 106 1.14 -2.27 0.04
C ILE A 106 0.36 -1.30 -0.87
N CYS A 107 0.91 -0.13 -1.16
CA CYS A 107 0.24 0.85 -2.00
C CYS A 107 0.93 0.93 -3.37
N ARG A 108 0.16 0.90 -4.46
CA ARG A 108 0.61 1.36 -5.78
C ARG A 108 0.31 2.86 -5.87
N ILE A 109 1.34 3.64 -6.12
CA ILE A 109 1.24 5.05 -6.51
C ILE A 109 1.04 5.11 -8.02
#